data_AF-A0A1S3JHZ5-F1
#
_entry.id   AF-A0A1S3JHZ5-F1
#
_cell.length_a   1.000
_cell.length_b   1.000
_cell.length_c   1.000
_cell.angle_alpha   90.00
_cell.angle_beta   90.00
_cell.angle_gamma   90.00
#
_symmetry.space_group_name_H-M   'P 1'
#
loop_
_entity.id
_entity.type
_entity.pdbx_description
1 polymer ?
#
loop_
_entity_poly.entity_id
_entity_poly.type
_entity_poly.pdbx_seq_one_letter_code
_entity_poly.pdbx_strand_id
1 'polypeptide(L)'
;MQLVALLAFLLSLTGIAKVTDAVNVNSVASAINAKLSSLLAPKAVPRRFKGLKSAPAQPKIDFLLLLDSSGSVKAKYFEYEKQGAQTLVDYIHNKAPIGYYKSRVGLIEYSVNAHFEFKFNQYNTPTAIKNRIRLVKFDNGMSVNRFNMILRSLTILKLPYTF
;
A
#
# COMPACT_ATOMS: atom_id res chain seq x y z
N MET A 1 17.74 -7.12 3.82
CA MET A 1 16.56 -6.35 3.34
C MET A 1 15.45 -6.57 4.36
N GLN A 2 14.93 -5.52 4.98
CA GLN A 2 13.77 -5.69 5.87
C GLN A 2 12.53 -5.74 5.00
N LEU A 3 12.10 -6.97 4.71
CA LEU A 3 10.77 -7.21 4.22
C LEU A 3 9.81 -6.99 5.39
N VAL A 4 8.67 -6.33 5.13
CA VAL A 4 7.40 -6.28 5.87
C VAL A 4 6.92 -4.83 6.01
N ALA A 5 6.09 -4.44 5.06
CA ALA A 5 5.01 -3.47 5.26
C ALA A 5 3.87 -3.85 4.30
N LEU A 6 3.20 -4.96 4.61
CA LEU A 6 1.94 -5.32 3.96
C LEU A 6 0.86 -4.40 4.53
N LEU A 7 0.69 -3.22 3.92
CA LEU A 7 -0.53 -2.43 4.11
C LEU A 7 -1.59 -3.01 3.17
N ALA A 8 -2.25 -4.08 3.61
CA ALA A 8 -3.49 -4.53 2.97
C ALA A 8 -4.57 -3.47 3.26
N PHE A 9 -4.77 -2.54 2.33
CA PHE A 9 -5.77 -1.49 2.46
C PHE A 9 -7.13 -2.10 2.10
N LEU A 10 -7.84 -2.57 3.13
CA LEU A 10 -9.25 -2.94 3.06
C LEU A 10 -10.10 -1.68 2.95
N LEU A 11 -10.08 -1.00 1.81
CA LEU A 11 -10.95 0.17 1.60
C LEU A 11 -12.41 -0.18 1.32
N SER A 12 -12.76 -1.46 1.21
CA SER A 12 -14.14 -1.84 0.92
C SER A 12 -15.08 -1.87 2.14
N LEU A 13 -14.66 -1.39 3.33
CA LEU A 13 -15.54 -1.31 4.52
C LEU A 13 -16.53 -0.13 4.52
N THR A 14 -16.55 0.75 3.53
CA THR A 14 -17.65 1.73 3.38
C THR A 14 -18.90 1.12 2.71
N GLY A 15 -19.24 -0.09 3.14
CA GLY A 15 -20.52 -0.75 2.92
C GLY A 15 -21.44 -0.71 4.14
N ILE A 16 -21.19 0.16 5.12
CA ILE A 16 -22.03 0.23 6.32
C ILE A 16 -22.20 1.70 6.73
N ALA A 17 -23.31 2.31 6.31
CA ALA A 17 -23.78 3.59 6.86
C ALA A 17 -24.02 3.55 8.39
N LYS A 18 -23.88 2.37 9.03
CA LYS A 18 -23.90 2.17 10.50
C LYS A 18 -22.51 2.07 11.16
N VAL A 19 -21.40 1.92 10.43
CA VAL A 19 -20.05 1.78 11.02
C VAL A 19 -19.37 3.12 11.21
N THR A 20 -19.76 4.14 10.45
CA THR A 20 -19.26 5.52 10.60
C THR A 20 -19.57 6.14 11.97
N ASP A 21 -20.68 5.77 12.62
CA ASP A 21 -21.02 6.27 13.96
C ASP A 21 -20.32 5.49 15.08
N ALA A 22 -20.02 4.21 14.85
CA ALA A 22 -19.35 3.33 15.80
C ALA A 22 -17.81 3.42 15.73
N VAL A 23 -17.26 3.87 14.60
CA VAL A 23 -15.82 3.97 14.36
C VAL A 23 -15.45 5.45 14.25
N ASN A 24 -14.78 5.96 15.28
CA ASN A 24 -14.17 7.27 15.21
C ASN A 24 -13.04 7.27 14.16
N VAL A 25 -13.35 7.77 12.97
CA VAL A 25 -12.43 7.83 11.83
C VAL A 25 -11.15 8.61 12.14
N ASN A 26 -11.19 9.57 13.06
CA ASN A 26 -10.01 10.32 13.49
C ASN A 26 -9.07 9.45 14.33
N SER A 27 -9.62 8.61 15.21
CA SER A 27 -8.83 7.66 16.00
C SER A 27 -8.17 6.61 15.11
N VAL A 28 -8.89 6.10 14.08
CA VAL A 28 -8.33 5.16 13.11
C VAL A 28 -7.22 5.83 12.27
N ALA A 29 -7.47 7.03 11.76
CA ALA A 29 -6.47 7.79 11.02
C ALA A 29 -5.21 8.06 11.87
N SER A 30 -5.38 8.41 13.14
CA SER A 30 -4.28 8.59 14.09
C SER A 30 -3.50 7.30 14.33
N ALA A 31 -4.18 6.17 14.54
CA ALA A 31 -3.54 4.87 14.74
C ALA A 31 -2.75 4.41 13.49
N ILE A 32 -3.31 4.60 12.29
CA ILE A 32 -2.62 4.33 11.02
C ILE A 32 -1.40 5.24 10.89
N ASN A 33 -1.55 6.54 11.15
CA ASN A 33 -0.46 7.50 11.07
C ASN A 33 0.66 7.17 12.08
N ALA A 34 0.32 6.79 13.31
CA ALA A 34 1.28 6.39 14.33
C ALA A 34 2.03 5.11 13.94
N LYS A 35 1.30 4.09 13.46
CA LYS A 35 1.89 2.83 13.02
C LYS A 35 2.76 3.00 11.78
N LEU A 36 2.32 3.80 10.82
CA LEU A 36 3.10 4.07 9.62
C LEU A 36 4.34 4.89 9.98
N SER A 37 4.20 5.93 10.80
CA SER A 37 5.34 6.72 11.27
C SER A 37 6.37 5.87 12.01
N SER A 38 5.95 4.88 12.82
CA SER A 38 6.88 4.00 13.53
C SER A 38 7.58 2.99 12.61
N LEU A 39 6.86 2.45 11.61
CA LEU A 39 7.47 1.58 10.59
C LEU A 39 8.45 2.33 9.68
N LEU A 40 8.20 3.62 9.45
CA LEU A 40 9.03 4.49 8.62
C LEU A 40 10.03 5.32 9.42
N ALA A 41 10.16 5.06 10.72
CA ALA A 41 11.16 5.73 11.54
C ALA A 41 12.58 5.31 11.08
N PRO A 42 13.52 6.25 10.93
CA PRO A 42 14.91 5.93 10.60
C PRO A 42 15.49 4.95 11.62
N LYS A 43 16.03 3.82 11.18
CA LYS A 43 16.80 2.95 12.07
C LYS A 43 18.11 3.65 12.46
N ALA A 44 18.32 3.84 13.76
CA ALA A 44 19.61 4.22 14.29
C ALA A 44 20.61 3.11 13.98
N VAL A 45 21.57 3.38 13.08
CA VAL A 45 22.65 2.44 12.78
C VAL A 45 23.77 2.71 13.80
N PRO A 46 24.12 1.76 14.69
CA PRO A 46 25.25 1.93 15.59
C PRO A 46 26.53 2.02 14.74
N ARG A 47 27.25 3.15 14.84
CA ARG A 47 28.47 3.38 14.07
C ARG A 47 29.72 3.06 14.87
N ARG A 48 30.63 2.36 14.20
CA ARG A 48 31.93 1.89 14.67
C ARG A 48 33.02 2.98 14.72
N PHE A 49 32.74 4.20 14.24
CA PHE A 49 33.69 5.31 14.20
C PHE A 49 33.16 6.54 14.94
N LYS A 50 33.89 6.94 15.98
CA LYS A 50 33.64 8.13 16.82
C LYS A 50 34.00 9.38 15.99
N GLY A 51 33.06 10.32 15.79
CA GLY A 51 33.37 11.67 15.30
C GLY A 51 32.67 12.15 14.02
N LEU A 52 32.09 11.27 13.18
CA LEU A 52 31.28 11.73 12.04
C LEU A 52 29.81 11.87 12.44
N LYS A 53 29.27 13.10 12.40
CA LYS A 53 27.81 13.33 12.48
C LYS A 53 27.13 12.53 11.36
N SER A 54 26.45 11.47 11.75
CA SER A 54 25.72 10.59 10.85
C SER A 54 24.42 11.25 10.42
N ALA A 55 24.27 11.57 9.13
CA ALA A 55 22.95 11.83 8.58
C ALA A 55 22.03 10.60 8.85
N PRO A 56 20.76 10.79 9.23
CA PRO A 56 19.82 9.69 9.39
C PRO A 56 19.77 8.87 8.09
N ALA A 57 19.99 7.56 8.19
CA ALA A 57 19.79 6.67 7.05
C ALA A 57 18.29 6.63 6.76
N GLN A 58 17.88 7.15 5.60
CA GLN A 58 16.49 7.07 5.17
C GLN A 58 16.12 5.59 4.99
N PRO A 59 14.98 5.14 5.55
CA PRO A 59 14.60 3.74 5.46
C PRO A 59 14.35 3.36 3.99
N LYS A 60 14.87 2.20 3.58
CA LYS A 60 14.58 1.59 2.27
C LYS A 60 13.52 0.53 2.49
N ILE A 61 12.29 0.83 2.06
CA ILE A 61 11.12 -0.02 2.32
C ILE A 61 10.38 -0.27 1.02
N ASP A 62 9.90 -1.50 0.87
CA ASP A 62 9.04 -1.91 -0.23
C ASP A 62 7.59 -1.92 0.22
N PHE A 63 6.74 -1.17 -0.49
CA PHE A 63 5.32 -1.05 -0.22
C PHE A 63 4.52 -1.71 -1.32
N LEU A 64 3.74 -2.73 -0.97
CA LEU A 64 2.80 -3.35 -1.89
C LEU A 64 1.40 -2.86 -1.60
N LEU A 65 0.83 -2.11 -2.55
CA LEU A 65 -0.54 -1.63 -2.50
C LEU A 65 -1.48 -2.67 -3.10
N LEU A 66 -2.65 -2.84 -2.49
CA LEU A 66 -3.69 -3.75 -2.96
C LEU A 66 -4.98 -2.95 -3.24
N LEU A 67 -5.57 -3.11 -4.42
CA LEU A 67 -6.87 -2.51 -4.79
C LEU A 67 -7.92 -3.59 -5.01
N ASP A 68 -9.07 -3.49 -4.34
CA ASP A 68 -10.18 -4.44 -4.44
C ASP A 68 -11.09 -4.04 -5.62
N SER A 69 -11.11 -4.85 -6.67
CA SER A 69 -11.98 -4.64 -7.83
C SER A 69 -13.05 -5.74 -7.98
N SER A 70 -13.34 -6.45 -6.89
CA SER A 70 -14.42 -7.46 -6.87
C SER A 70 -15.78 -6.87 -7.22
N GLY A 71 -16.69 -7.69 -7.77
CA GLY A 71 -18.06 -7.29 -8.12
C GLY A 71 -18.91 -6.87 -6.91
N SER A 72 -18.41 -7.05 -5.69
CA SER A 72 -19.03 -6.51 -4.47
C SER A 72 -18.73 -5.02 -4.25
N VAL A 73 -17.69 -4.49 -4.89
CA VAL A 73 -17.33 -3.07 -4.91
C VAL A 73 -18.12 -2.40 -6.03
N LYS A 74 -18.63 -1.18 -5.79
CA LYS A 74 -19.21 -0.38 -6.89
C LYS A 74 -18.11 0.43 -7.54
N ALA A 75 -18.19 0.65 -8.86
CA ALA A 75 -17.18 1.42 -9.60
C ALA A 75 -16.81 2.77 -8.94
N LYS A 76 -17.78 3.49 -8.37
CA LYS A 76 -17.52 4.73 -7.61
C LYS A 76 -16.59 4.55 -6.40
N TYR A 77 -16.70 3.43 -5.69
CA TYR A 77 -15.88 3.12 -4.52
C TYR A 77 -14.48 2.70 -4.95
N PHE A 78 -14.34 1.99 -6.07
CA PHE A 78 -13.04 1.68 -6.65
C PHE A 78 -12.25 2.95 -7.02
N GLU A 79 -12.92 3.98 -7.54
CA GLU A 79 -12.27 5.27 -7.78
C GLU A 79 -11.81 5.95 -6.47
N TYR A 80 -12.55 5.82 -5.37
CA TYR A 80 -12.07 6.25 -4.06
C TYR A 80 -10.87 5.41 -3.58
N GLU A 81 -10.81 4.12 -3.89
CA GLU A 81 -9.63 3.30 -3.58
C GLU A 81 -8.39 3.78 -4.33
N LYS A 82 -8.54 4.09 -5.62
CA LYS A 82 -7.48 4.70 -6.43
C LYS A 82 -7.03 6.06 -5.89
N GLN A 83 -7.95 6.89 -5.41
CA GLN A 83 -7.61 8.16 -4.78
C GLN A 83 -6.84 7.96 -3.46
N GLY A 84 -7.31 7.05 -2.59
CA GLY A 84 -6.64 6.71 -1.35
C GLY A 84 -5.22 6.16 -1.57
N ALA A 85 -5.04 5.28 -2.56
CA ALA A 85 -3.73 4.77 -2.95
C ALA A 85 -2.79 5.90 -3.42
N GLN A 86 -3.29 6.89 -4.18
CA GLN A 86 -2.50 8.06 -4.59
C GLN A 86 -2.08 8.92 -3.39
N THR A 87 -2.98 9.17 -2.43
CA THR A 87 -2.66 9.88 -1.19
C THR A 87 -1.60 9.14 -0.37
N LEU A 88 -1.69 7.80 -0.32
CA LEU A 88 -0.71 6.99 0.39
C LEU A 88 0.68 7.04 -0.28
N VAL A 89 0.75 7.08 -1.61
CA VAL A 89 2.02 7.28 -2.34
C VAL A 89 2.68 8.60 -1.94
N ASP A 90 1.91 9.68 -1.86
CA ASP A 90 2.42 10.99 -1.42
C ASP A 90 2.91 10.94 0.03
N TYR A 91 2.12 10.31 0.92
CA TYR A 91 2.52 10.12 2.32
C TYR A 91 3.82 9.32 2.44
N ILE A 92 3.91 8.18 1.74
CA ILE A 92 5.11 7.33 1.72
C ILE A 92 6.31 8.13 1.25
N HIS A 93 6.19 8.86 0.13
CA HIS A 93 7.29 9.64 -0.40
C HIS A 93 7.79 10.71 0.58
N ASN A 94 6.88 11.36 1.30
CA ASN A 94 7.22 12.37 2.30
C ASN A 94 7.95 11.79 3.53
N LYS A 95 7.71 10.52 3.88
CA LYS A 95 8.34 9.86 5.03
C LYS A 95 9.57 9.03 4.67
N ALA A 96 9.54 8.35 3.53
CA ALA A 96 10.56 7.44 3.04
C ALA A 96 10.67 7.61 1.51
N PRO A 97 11.52 8.53 1.03
CA PRO A 97 11.51 8.97 -0.37
C PRO A 97 11.60 7.81 -1.36
N ILE A 98 10.63 7.78 -2.27
CA ILE A 98 10.57 6.81 -3.37
C ILE A 98 11.69 7.08 -4.38
N GLY A 99 12.33 6.03 -4.88
CA GLY A 99 13.35 6.13 -5.92
C GLY A 99 14.06 4.81 -6.18
N TYR A 100 14.84 4.75 -7.28
CA TYR A 100 15.45 3.52 -7.79
C TYR A 100 16.31 2.76 -6.75
N TYR A 101 17.04 3.49 -5.92
CA TYR A 101 17.87 2.92 -4.84
C TYR A 101 17.34 3.23 -3.43
N LYS A 102 16.07 3.66 -3.33
CA LYS A 102 15.41 4.10 -2.10
C LYS A 102 14.18 3.22 -1.82
N SER A 103 13.08 3.79 -1.31
CA SER A 103 11.82 3.07 -1.15
C SER A 103 11.17 2.78 -2.49
N ARG A 104 10.46 1.66 -2.57
CA ARG A 104 9.81 1.17 -3.80
C ARG A 104 8.34 0.92 -3.54
N VAL A 105 7.52 1.10 -4.57
CA VAL A 105 6.08 0.81 -4.51
C VAL A 105 5.72 -0.18 -5.62
N GLY A 106 4.90 -1.17 -5.29
CA GLY A 106 4.25 -2.08 -6.21
C GLY A 106 2.73 -1.99 -6.03
N LEU A 107 1.98 -2.46 -7.03
CA LEU A 107 0.53 -2.45 -6.99
C LEU A 107 -0.02 -3.77 -7.53
N ILE A 108 -0.92 -4.36 -6.75
CA ILE A 108 -1.76 -5.46 -7.16
C ILE A 108 -3.21 -4.98 -7.16
N GLU A 109 -3.88 -5.16 -8.28
CA GLU A 109 -5.34 -5.14 -8.34
C GLU A 109 -5.83 -6.57 -8.14
N TYR A 110 -6.92 -6.77 -7.41
CA TYR A 110 -7.49 -8.10 -7.24
C TYR A 110 -9.02 -8.13 -7.31
N SER A 111 -9.50 -9.16 -8.03
CA SER A 111 -10.91 -9.52 -8.19
C SER A 111 -11.04 -11.05 -7.99
N VAL A 112 -11.60 -11.79 -8.96
CA VAL A 112 -11.50 -13.25 -9.07
C VAL A 112 -10.03 -13.71 -9.06
N ASN A 113 -9.16 -12.97 -9.74
CA ASN A 113 -7.73 -13.22 -9.83
C ASN A 113 -6.95 -12.00 -9.33
N ALA A 114 -5.70 -12.20 -8.92
CA ALA A 114 -4.80 -11.11 -8.58
C ALA A 114 -3.94 -10.74 -9.79
N HIS A 115 -3.89 -9.45 -10.12
CA HIS A 115 -3.16 -8.89 -11.24
C HIS A 115 -2.10 -7.90 -10.74
N PHE A 116 -0.84 -8.14 -11.11
CA PHE A 116 0.22 -7.14 -10.91
C PHE A 116 0.02 -5.99 -11.91
N GLU A 117 -0.49 -4.87 -11.43
CA GLU A 117 -0.57 -3.64 -12.23
C GLU A 117 0.83 -3.09 -12.51
N PHE A 118 1.73 -3.21 -11.53
CA PHE A 118 3.17 -3.04 -11.68
C PHE A 118 3.95 -3.62 -10.50
N LYS A 119 5.18 -4.07 -10.79
CA LYS A 119 6.13 -4.60 -9.80
C LYS A 119 6.97 -3.47 -9.18
N PHE A 120 7.74 -3.80 -8.15
CA PHE A 120 8.77 -2.90 -7.64
C PHE A 120 9.75 -2.48 -8.76
N ASN A 121 10.36 -1.30 -8.63
CA ASN A 121 11.29 -0.70 -9.60
C ASN A 121 10.73 -0.33 -10.98
N GLN A 122 9.51 -0.74 -11.32
CA GLN A 122 8.88 -0.39 -12.60
C GLN A 122 8.55 1.11 -12.68
N TYR A 123 8.16 1.72 -11.56
CA TYR A 123 7.97 3.16 -11.43
C TYR A 123 8.69 3.69 -10.20
N ASN A 124 9.51 4.73 -10.39
CA ASN A 124 10.44 5.23 -9.37
C ASN A 124 10.17 6.70 -8.98
N THR A 125 9.08 7.28 -9.45
CA THR A 125 8.64 8.63 -9.07
C THR A 125 7.18 8.59 -8.61
N PRO A 126 6.79 9.41 -7.61
CA PRO A 126 5.40 9.50 -7.18
C PRO A 126 4.45 9.80 -8.34
N THR A 127 4.83 10.71 -9.24
CA THR A 127 4.03 11.07 -10.41
C THR A 127 3.76 9.88 -11.33
N ALA A 128 4.78 9.08 -11.66
CA ALA A 128 4.62 7.92 -12.54
C ALA A 128 3.74 6.83 -11.89
N ILE A 129 3.94 6.59 -10.59
CA ILE A 129 3.11 5.66 -9.81
C ILE A 129 1.65 6.12 -9.82
N LYS A 130 1.37 7.39 -9.50
CA LYS A 130 0.01 7.94 -9.48
C LYS A 130 -0.66 7.92 -10.85
N ASN A 131 0.10 8.22 -11.92
CA ASN A 131 -0.38 8.07 -13.30
C ASN A 131 -0.83 6.63 -13.57
N ARG A 132 -0.03 5.63 -13.17
CA ARG A 132 -0.39 4.23 -13.40
C ARG A 132 -1.59 3.80 -12.58
N ILE A 133 -1.71 4.24 -11.32
CA ILE A 133 -2.87 3.98 -10.46
C ILE A 133 -4.16 4.49 -11.13
N ARG A 134 -4.14 5.70 -11.71
CA ARG A 134 -5.31 6.26 -12.42
C ARG A 134 -5.79 5.41 -13.59
N LEU A 135 -4.89 4.69 -14.24
CA LEU A 135 -5.19 3.85 -15.41
C LEU A 135 -5.64 2.43 -15.06
N VAL A 136 -5.59 2.05 -13.77
CA VAL A 136 -6.10 0.74 -13.32
C VAL A 136 -7.59 0.68 -13.59
N LYS A 137 -8.02 -0.42 -14.24
CA LYS A 137 -9.41 -0.68 -14.61
C LYS A 137 -10.12 -1.42 -13.48
N PHE A 138 -11.40 -1.12 -13.31
CA PHE A 138 -12.27 -1.86 -12.42
C PHE A 138 -12.69 -3.17 -13.11
N ASP A 139 -12.29 -4.33 -12.58
CA ASP A 139 -12.55 -5.63 -13.23
C ASP A 139 -14.00 -6.10 -13.01
N ASN A 140 -14.64 -5.69 -11.90
CA ASN A 140 -16.02 -6.04 -11.58
C ASN A 140 -16.31 -7.56 -11.63
N GLY A 141 -15.30 -8.37 -11.31
CA GLY A 141 -15.40 -9.83 -11.45
C GLY A 141 -16.54 -10.42 -10.61
N MET A 142 -17.17 -11.50 -11.08
CA MET A 142 -18.40 -12.11 -10.54
C MET A 142 -18.35 -12.63 -9.07
N SER A 143 -17.30 -12.35 -8.32
CA SER A 143 -17.10 -12.89 -6.97
C SER A 143 -17.78 -12.05 -5.89
N VAL A 144 -18.71 -12.68 -5.16
CA VAL A 144 -19.50 -12.05 -4.07
C VAL A 144 -18.89 -12.24 -2.67
N ASN A 145 -17.85 -13.07 -2.51
CA ASN A 145 -17.28 -13.46 -1.21
C ASN A 145 -15.86 -12.90 -0.99
N ARG A 146 -15.78 -11.69 -0.42
CA ARG A 146 -14.53 -10.95 -0.16
C ARG A 146 -13.52 -11.68 0.76
N PHE A 147 -14.01 -12.49 1.70
CA PHE A 147 -13.16 -13.15 2.71
C PHE A 147 -12.26 -14.24 2.11
N ASN A 148 -12.83 -15.10 1.25
CA ASN A 148 -12.07 -16.16 0.56
C ASN A 148 -11.07 -15.57 -0.45
N MET A 149 -11.36 -14.39 -0.98
CA MET A 149 -10.53 -13.68 -1.94
C MET A 149 -9.26 -13.12 -1.31
N ILE A 150 -9.36 -12.53 -0.11
CA ILE A 150 -8.19 -12.06 0.67
C ILE A 150 -7.27 -13.24 1.00
N LEU A 151 -7.83 -14.38 1.38
CA LEU A 151 -7.03 -15.58 1.67
C LEU A 151 -6.31 -16.12 0.42
N ARG A 152 -6.95 -16.06 -0.76
CA ARG A 152 -6.33 -16.43 -2.03
C ARG A 152 -5.22 -15.47 -2.46
N SER A 153 -5.43 -14.16 -2.34
CA SER A 153 -4.39 -13.18 -2.69
C SER A 153 -3.17 -13.28 -1.77
N LEU A 154 -3.37 -13.53 -0.48
CA LEU A 154 -2.29 -13.82 0.47
C LEU A 154 -1.51 -15.11 0.12
N THR A 155 -2.16 -16.11 -0.47
CA THR A 155 -1.48 -17.31 -0.98
C THR A 155 -0.66 -17.02 -2.24
N ILE A 156 -1.16 -16.18 -3.15
CA ILE A 156 -0.41 -15.74 -4.33
C ILE A 156 0.84 -14.94 -3.92
N LEU A 157 0.73 -14.12 -2.87
CA LEU A 157 1.87 -13.40 -2.28
C LEU A 157 2.88 -14.29 -1.56
N LYS A 158 2.50 -15.52 -1.20
CA LYS A 158 3.40 -16.54 -0.62
C LYS A 158 4.12 -17.38 -1.67
N LEU A 159 3.74 -17.28 -2.96
CA LEU A 159 4.50 -17.90 -4.03
C LEU A 159 5.82 -17.14 -4.23
N PRO A 160 6.91 -17.84 -4.57
CA PRO A 160 8.23 -17.23 -4.77
C PRO A 160 8.25 -16.44 -6.08
N TYR A 161 7.50 -15.34 -6.13
CA TYR A 161 7.71 -14.31 -7.13
C TYR A 161 8.98 -13.58 -6.71
N THR A 162 10.07 -13.89 -7.40
CA THR A 162 11.33 -13.15 -7.36
C THR A 162 11.05 -11.65 -7.54
N PHE A 163 11.27 -10.89 -6.46
CA PHE A 163 11.14 -9.43 -6.35
C PHE A 163 12.45 -8.71 -6.68
#